data_AF-A0A349Y3B7-F1
#
_entry.id   AF-A0A349Y3B7-F1
#
_cell.length_a   1.000
_cell.length_b   1.000
_cell.length_c   1.000
_cell.angle_alpha   90.00
_cell.angle_beta   90.00
_cell.angle_gamma   90.00
#
_symmetry.space_group_name_H-M   'P 1'
#
loop_
_entity.id
_entity.type
_entity.pdbx_description
1 polymer ?
#
loop_
_entity_poly.entity_id
_entity_poly.type
_entity_poly.pdbx_seq_one_letter_code
_entity_poly.pdbx_strand_id
1 'polypeptide(L)'
;MDGQKEAFRLAQAELAQCWGGGVSAAERWAVYDAIHDRLVAQWPNEAHRIVGMMVLWVTEIRGTCPAPYRTADAGLDDSVLLRTCRIDS
;
A
#
# COMPACT_ATOMS: atom_id res chain seq x y z
N MET A 1 -0.85 -25.77 -8.44
CA MET A 1 -0.52 -24.32 -8.46
C MET A 1 -1.46 -23.49 -7.57
N ASP A 2 -2.47 -24.11 -6.96
CA ASP A 2 -3.53 -23.39 -6.24
C ASP A 2 -3.10 -22.86 -4.87
N GLY A 3 -2.15 -23.54 -4.21
CA GLY A 3 -1.62 -23.10 -2.91
C GLY A 3 -0.84 -21.78 -2.96
N GLN A 4 -0.11 -21.50 -4.04
CA GLN A 4 0.65 -20.25 -4.17
C GLN A 4 -0.28 -19.06 -4.41
N LYS A 5 -1.28 -19.23 -5.29
CA LYS A 5 -2.30 -18.19 -5.54
C LYS A 5 -3.08 -17.86 -4.27
N GLU A 6 -3.44 -18.88 -3.49
CA GLU A 6 -4.14 -18.69 -2.23
C GLU A 6 -3.27 -17.98 -1.19
N ALA A 7 -2.00 -18.36 -1.06
CA ALA A 7 -1.06 -17.68 -0.16
C ALA A 7 -0.90 -16.19 -0.50
N PHE A 8 -0.81 -15.86 -1.80
CA PHE A 8 -0.73 -14.47 -2.25
C PHE A 8 -2.03 -13.70 -1.98
N ARG A 9 -3.19 -14.32 -2.20
CA ARG A 9 -4.50 -13.72 -1.89
C ARG A 9 -4.62 -13.39 -0.40
N LEU A 10 -4.22 -14.32 0.47
CA LEU A 10 -4.23 -14.13 1.92
C LEU A 10 -3.25 -13.02 2.36
N ALA A 11 -2.03 -13.02 1.82
CA ALA A 11 -1.04 -11.97 2.08
C ALA A 11 -1.54 -10.57 1.65
N GLN A 12 -2.16 -10.46 0.49
CA GLN A 12 -2.74 -9.19 0.02
C GLN A 12 -3.88 -8.71 0.93
N ALA A 13 -4.74 -9.62 1.40
CA ALA A 13 -5.82 -9.28 2.32
C ALA A 13 -5.30 -8.84 3.70
N GLU A 14 -4.22 -9.45 4.19
CA GLU A 14 -3.54 -9.09 5.44
C GLU A 14 -2.95 -7.66 5.35
N LEU A 15 -2.26 -7.35 4.25
CA LEU A 15 -1.79 -5.98 3.97
C LEU A 15 -2.96 -4.99 3.91
N ALA A 16 -4.04 -5.32 3.19
CA ALA A 16 -5.17 -4.41 3.05
C ALA A 16 -5.83 -4.07 4.39
N GLN A 17 -5.97 -5.07 5.29
CA GLN A 17 -6.50 -4.85 6.63
C GLN A 17 -5.60 -3.97 7.48
N CYS A 18 -4.29 -4.21 7.46
CA CYS A 18 -3.34 -3.43 8.25
C CYS A 18 -3.28 -1.95 7.80
N TRP A 19 -3.41 -1.67 6.51
CA TRP A 19 -3.38 -0.30 5.98
C TRP A 19 -4.75 0.39 6.05
N GLY A 20 -5.85 -0.36 6.07
CA GLY A 20 -7.20 0.18 6.27
C GLY A 20 -7.51 0.54 7.73
N GLY A 21 -6.73 0.05 8.69
CA GLY A 21 -6.87 0.37 10.12
C GLY A 21 -6.11 1.63 10.55
N GLY A 22 -6.47 2.16 11.72
CA GLY A 22 -5.77 3.25 12.43
C GLY A 22 -4.41 2.84 13.01
N VAL A 23 -3.68 2.00 12.29
CA VAL A 23 -2.39 1.41 12.66
C VAL A 23 -1.27 2.40 12.35
N SER A 24 -0.21 2.42 13.16
CA SER A 24 0.92 3.31 12.93
C SER A 24 1.69 2.96 11.66
N ALA A 25 2.46 3.92 11.12
CA ALA A 25 3.29 3.66 9.94
C ALA A 25 4.36 2.58 10.19
N ALA A 26 4.92 2.53 11.39
CA ALA A 26 5.93 1.53 11.76
C ALA A 26 5.35 0.11 11.77
N GLU A 27 4.17 -0.07 12.36
CA GLU A 27 3.47 -1.35 12.39
C GLU A 27 3.07 -1.82 10.99
N ARG A 28 2.63 -0.90 10.12
CA ARG A 28 2.35 -1.22 8.71
C ARG A 28 3.59 -1.80 8.03
N TRP A 29 4.73 -1.12 8.12
CA TRP A 29 5.97 -1.63 7.51
C TRP A 29 6.47 -2.93 8.15
N ALA A 30 6.28 -3.13 9.46
CA ALA A 30 6.58 -4.40 10.10
C ALA A 30 5.75 -5.57 9.52
N VAL A 31 4.47 -5.34 9.23
CA VAL A 31 3.61 -6.33 8.57
C VAL A 31 4.05 -6.58 7.13
N TYR A 32 4.46 -5.52 6.40
CA TYR A 32 5.05 -5.67 5.06
C TYR A 32 6.24 -6.62 5.09
N ASP A 33 7.22 -6.35 5.96
CA ASP A 33 8.45 -7.12 6.04
C ASP A 33 8.18 -8.58 6.44
N ALA A 34 7.30 -8.80 7.42
CA ALA A 34 6.92 -10.15 7.84
C ALA A 34 6.26 -10.97 6.72
N ILE A 35 5.41 -10.34 5.91
CA ILE A 35 4.79 -10.99 4.76
C ILE A 35 5.83 -11.28 3.67
N HIS A 36 6.72 -10.33 3.39
CA HIS A 36 7.80 -10.49 2.43
C HIS A 36 8.68 -11.70 2.78
N ASP A 37 9.15 -11.76 4.02
CA ASP A 37 10.05 -12.81 4.48
C ASP A 37 9.38 -14.19 4.43
N ARG A 38 8.09 -14.27 4.81
CA ARG A 38 7.30 -15.50 4.72
C ARG A 38 7.17 -15.98 3.27
N LEU A 39 6.88 -15.08 2.33
CA LEU A 39 6.71 -15.43 0.92
C LEU A 39 8.05 -15.82 0.27
N VAL A 40 9.14 -15.11 0.58
CA VAL A 40 10.48 -15.39 0.06
C VAL A 40 11.03 -16.70 0.62
N ALA A 41 10.80 -17.00 1.91
CA ALA A 41 11.19 -18.28 2.48
C ALA A 41 10.50 -19.47 1.78
N GLN A 42 9.26 -19.28 1.32
CA GLN A 42 8.50 -20.33 0.65
C GLN A 42 8.83 -20.43 -0.85
N TRP A 43 9.13 -19.30 -1.52
CA TRP A 43 9.47 -19.23 -2.94
C TRP A 43 10.71 -18.35 -3.18
N PRO A 44 11.91 -18.80 -2.78
CA PRO A 44 13.12 -17.97 -2.85
C PRO A 44 13.50 -17.61 -4.29
N ASN A 45 13.23 -18.49 -5.24
CA ASN A 45 13.48 -18.25 -6.67
C ASN A 45 12.57 -17.15 -7.26
N GLU A 46 11.50 -16.75 -6.55
CA GLU A 46 10.58 -15.70 -6.97
C GLU A 46 10.77 -14.38 -6.21
N ALA A 47 11.84 -14.22 -5.41
CA ALA A 47 12.01 -13.06 -4.52
C ALA A 47 11.83 -11.70 -5.24
N HIS A 48 12.45 -11.52 -6.41
CA HIS A 48 12.31 -10.29 -7.20
C HIS A 48 10.85 -10.03 -7.64
N ARG A 49 10.13 -11.09 -8.00
CA ARG A 49 8.71 -11.01 -8.39
C ARG A 49 7.83 -10.68 -7.19
N ILE A 50 8.10 -11.29 -6.03
CA ILE A 50 7.39 -11.05 -4.78
C ILE A 50 7.52 -9.58 -4.37
N VAL A 51 8.74 -9.02 -4.39
CA VAL A 51 8.97 -7.60 -4.08
C VAL A 51 8.14 -6.71 -5.00
N GLY A 52 8.22 -6.92 -6.33
CA GLY A 52 7.46 -6.12 -7.29
C GLY A 52 5.94 -6.19 -7.06
N MET A 53 5.42 -7.39 -6.80
CA MET A 53 4.01 -7.60 -6.53
C MET A 53 3.55 -6.94 -5.23
N MET A 54 4.34 -7.04 -4.15
CA MET A 54 4.00 -6.42 -2.87
C MET A 54 4.02 -4.88 -2.93
N VAL A 55 4.96 -4.30 -3.67
CA VAL A 55 4.99 -2.85 -3.93
C VAL A 55 3.72 -2.41 -4.66
N LEU A 56 3.28 -3.16 -5.67
CA LEU A 56 2.03 -2.88 -6.38
C LEU A 56 0.81 -2.96 -5.44
N TRP A 57 0.73 -3.98 -4.59
CA TRP A 57 -0.37 -4.09 -3.63
C TRP A 57 -0.44 -2.91 -2.66
N VAL A 58 0.69 -2.53 -2.04
CA VAL A 58 0.72 -1.38 -1.11
C VAL A 58 0.36 -0.08 -1.82
N THR A 59 0.78 0.06 -3.07
CA THR A 59 0.46 1.19 -3.94
C THR A 59 -1.04 1.29 -4.20
N GLU A 60 -1.67 0.18 -4.58
CA GLU A 60 -3.12 0.07 -4.81
C GLU A 60 -3.90 0.37 -3.53
N ILE A 61 -3.49 -0.22 -2.40
CA ILE A 61 -4.13 -0.05 -1.09
C ILE A 61 -4.08 1.42 -0.63
N ARG A 62 -2.95 2.10 -0.82
CA ARG A 62 -2.78 3.51 -0.42
C ARG A 62 -3.53 4.49 -1.34
N GLY A 63 -4.05 4.03 -2.48
CA GLY A 63 -4.70 4.88 -3.48
C GLY A 63 -3.74 5.82 -4.23
N THR A 64 -2.44 5.77 -3.95
CA THR A 64 -1.42 6.54 -4.66
C THR A 64 -0.85 5.68 -5.77
N CYS A 65 -1.48 5.65 -6.94
CA CYS A 65 -0.83 5.12 -8.12
C CYS A 65 0.41 6.00 -8.42
N PRO A 66 1.66 5.48 -8.45
CA PRO A 66 2.74 6.20 -9.08
C PRO A 66 2.38 6.22 -10.55
N ALA A 67 1.80 7.34 -10.99
CA ALA A 67 1.70 7.63 -12.40
C ALA A 67 3.11 7.42 -12.99
N PRO A 68 3.26 6.60 -14.05
CA PRO A 68 4.54 6.47 -14.71
C PRO A 68 4.90 7.84 -15.26
N TYR A 69 5.86 8.52 -14.59
CA TYR A 69 6.64 9.64 -15.09
C TYR A 69 5.87 10.58 -16.03
N ARG A 70 5.09 11.50 -15.45
CA ARG A 70 4.72 12.73 -16.14
C ARG A 70 5.37 13.90 -15.43
N THR A 71 6.61 14.19 -15.80
CA THR A 71 7.17 15.52 -15.70
C THR A 71 6.35 16.42 -16.62
N ALA A 72 5.38 17.13 -16.05
CA ALA A 72 4.90 18.42 -16.52
C ALA A 72 3.90 18.96 -15.49
N ASP A 73 4.37 19.97 -14.77
CA ASP A 73 3.69 21.17 -14.25
C ASP A 73 2.17 21.36 -14.44
N ALA A 74 1.62 22.23 -13.60
CA ALA A 74 0.20 22.60 -13.37
C ALA A 74 -0.48 21.70 -12.31
N GLY A 75 -0.82 22.16 -11.11
CA GLY A 75 -1.24 23.50 -10.71
C GLY A 75 -2.63 23.37 -10.10
N LEU A 76 -2.75 23.74 -8.81
CA LEU A 76 -3.99 23.90 -8.03
C LEU A 76 -4.98 22.72 -8.02
N ASP A 77 -5.17 22.10 -6.84
CA ASP A 77 -6.48 22.21 -6.18
C ASP A 77 -6.34 21.92 -4.68
N ASP A 78 -6.05 22.98 -3.94
CA ASP A 78 -6.04 23.05 -2.48
C ASP A 78 -7.48 23.28 -1.99
N SER A 79 -8.36 22.30 -2.18
CA SER A 79 -9.79 22.45 -1.86
C SER A 79 -10.41 21.24 -1.15
N VAL A 80 -9.72 20.71 -0.14
CA VAL A 80 -10.42 20.03 0.97
C VAL A 80 -9.72 20.33 2.30
N LEU A 81 -9.46 21.61 2.59
CA LEU A 81 -9.18 22.04 3.97
C LEU A 81 -10.48 22.42 4.66
N LEU A 82 -10.97 21.44 5.41
CA LEU A 82 -11.70 21.61 6.66
C LEU A 82 -11.31 22.92 7.38
N ARG A 83 -12.26 23.82 7.62
CA ARG A 83 -12.71 24.20 8.98
C ARG A 83 -13.65 25.41 8.97
N THR A 84 -14.80 25.16 9.60
CA THR A 84 -15.68 26.09 10.29
C THR A 84 -14.94 27.21 11.04
N CYS A 85 -15.25 28.46 10.70
CA CYS A 85 -15.22 29.60 11.63
C CYS A 85 -16.42 30.51 11.31
N ARG A 86 -17.53 30.34 12.04
CA ARG A 86 -18.54 31.39 12.20
C ARG A 86 -17.99 32.41 13.18
N ILE A 87 -17.92 33.69 12.80
CA ILE A 87 -18.02 34.83 13.73
C ILE A 87 -18.76 35.98 13.02
N ASP A 88 -19.84 36.43 13.66
CA ASP A 88 -20.69 37.59 13.39
C ASP A 88 -19.94 38.93 13.17
N SER A 89 -20.51 39.81 12.34
CA SER A 89 -20.76 41.21 12.71
C SER A 89 -21.87 41.83 11.87
#